data_AF-A0A2V1DFY5-F1
#
_entry.id   AF-A0A2V1DFY5-F1
#
_cell.length_a   1.000
_cell.length_b   1.000
_cell.length_c   1.000
_cell.angle_alpha   90.00
_cell.angle_beta   90.00
_cell.angle_gamma   90.00
#
_symmetry.space_group_name_H-M   'P 1'
#
loop_
_entity.id
_entity.type
_entity.pdbx_description
1 polymer ?
#
loop_
_entity_poly.entity_id
_entity_poly.type
_entity_poly.pdbx_seq_one_letter_code
_entity_poly.pdbx_strand_id
1 'polypeptide(L)'
;MRDLPVVQLVVSANADIHAVPERGVIRTPLQAAVETGAWDIINFLLGRGVDVNAPPAINNGRTALQIAAEKGFIGIASLLISKKADVNAPPGQFHGRTAFEAAAEHGRIEMLIYLVENGADIVSDGGRQYKNALRFAKMNGHTGVDIYVKDVYRTQCFLRSGMNTTPLENGQSSESYEFDPRLFL
;
A
#
# COMPACT_ATOMS: atom_id res chain seq x y z
N MET A 1 14.39 17.01 -19.15
CA MET A 1 15.43 17.28 -18.14
C MET A 1 14.99 16.75 -16.77
N ARG A 2 14.88 15.43 -16.56
CA ARG A 2 14.56 14.85 -15.23
C ARG A 2 15.47 13.69 -14.81
N ASP A 3 16.55 13.43 -15.54
CA ASP A 3 17.27 12.15 -15.43
C ASP A 3 18.58 12.21 -14.64
N LEU A 4 19.00 13.38 -14.16
CA LEU A 4 20.33 13.55 -13.57
C LEU A 4 20.57 12.79 -12.25
N PRO A 5 19.62 12.70 -11.28
CA PRO A 5 19.87 11.97 -10.04
C PRO A 5 19.86 10.44 -10.20
N VAL A 6 19.00 9.91 -11.08
CA VAL A 6 18.80 8.45 -11.22
C VAL A 6 19.79 7.84 -12.21
N VAL A 7 20.16 8.56 -13.27
CA VAL A 7 21.28 8.13 -14.12
C VAL A 7 22.58 8.14 -13.31
N GLN A 8 22.79 9.09 -12.38
CA GLN A 8 23.91 8.98 -11.43
C GLN A 8 23.77 7.76 -10.52
N LEU A 9 22.57 7.38 -10.07
CA LEU A 9 22.38 6.16 -9.26
C LEU A 9 22.72 4.88 -10.05
N VAL A 10 22.42 4.84 -11.36
CA VAL A 10 22.69 3.69 -12.24
C VAL A 10 24.13 3.70 -12.79
N VAL A 11 24.77 4.87 -12.94
CA VAL A 11 26.11 5.03 -13.56
C VAL A 11 27.23 5.16 -12.53
N SER A 12 27.02 5.76 -11.36
CA SER A 12 27.98 5.67 -10.23
C SER A 12 28.04 4.26 -9.65
N ALA A 13 27.00 3.49 -9.92
CA ALA A 13 26.88 2.10 -9.67
C ALA A 13 27.50 1.27 -10.80
N ASN A 14 28.73 0.83 -10.59
CA ASN A 14 29.01 -0.60 -10.78
C ASN A 14 28.26 -1.44 -9.70
N ALA A 15 27.12 -0.93 -9.19
CA ALA A 15 26.41 -1.38 -8.02
C ALA A 15 25.37 -2.39 -8.47
N ASP A 16 25.39 -3.48 -7.75
CA ASP A 16 24.46 -4.56 -7.89
C ASP A 16 23.02 -4.03 -7.84
N ILE A 17 22.26 -4.24 -8.91
CA ILE A 17 20.82 -3.91 -8.95
C ILE A 17 20.01 -4.75 -7.94
N HIS A 18 20.62 -5.83 -7.43
CA HIS A 18 20.11 -6.69 -6.38
C HIS A 18 20.63 -6.30 -4.98
N ALA A 19 21.38 -5.21 -4.86
CA ALA A 19 21.88 -4.75 -3.57
C ALA A 19 20.72 -4.57 -2.57
N VAL A 20 20.75 -5.38 -1.52
CA VAL A 20 19.87 -5.22 -0.37
C VAL A 20 20.41 -4.10 0.54
N PRO A 21 19.55 -3.41 1.29
CA PRO A 21 20.00 -2.37 2.20
C PRO A 21 20.87 -2.94 3.35
N GLU A 22 22.19 -3.00 3.17
CA GLU A 22 23.17 -3.17 4.26
C GLU A 22 23.52 -1.82 4.89
N ARG A 23 23.91 -1.83 6.18
CA ARG A 23 24.15 -0.67 7.05
C ARG A 23 24.58 0.59 6.30
N GLY A 24 23.62 1.51 6.10
CA GLY A 24 23.84 2.82 5.49
C GLY A 24 23.18 3.01 4.11
N VAL A 25 22.86 1.94 3.39
CA VAL A 25 22.07 2.03 2.14
C VAL A 25 20.59 2.09 2.51
N ILE A 26 19.98 3.25 2.29
CA ILE A 26 18.63 3.58 2.77
C ILE A 26 17.55 2.97 1.85
N ARG A 27 17.85 2.71 0.56
CA ARG A 27 16.88 2.24 -0.46
C ARG A 27 17.52 1.40 -1.56
N THR A 28 16.77 0.44 -2.11
CA THR A 28 17.13 -0.25 -3.36
C THR A 28 16.88 0.65 -4.57
N PRO A 29 17.49 0.35 -5.74
CA PRO A 29 17.22 1.09 -6.98
C PRO A 29 15.73 1.13 -7.34
N LEU A 30 15.00 0.03 -7.11
CA LEU A 30 13.55 -0.02 -7.35
C LEU A 30 12.79 0.90 -6.40
N GLN A 31 13.10 0.89 -5.11
CA GLN A 31 12.47 1.77 -4.11
C GLN A 31 12.70 3.26 -4.46
N ALA A 32 13.92 3.62 -4.87
CA ALA A 32 14.25 4.98 -5.31
C ALA A 32 13.52 5.39 -6.61
N ALA A 33 13.43 4.47 -7.59
CA ALA A 33 12.70 4.71 -8.83
C ALA A 33 11.19 4.91 -8.59
N VAL A 34 10.58 4.13 -7.71
CA VAL A 34 9.18 4.30 -7.32
C VAL A 34 8.94 5.61 -6.58
N GLU A 35 9.86 6.02 -5.70
CA GLU A 35 9.74 7.29 -4.97
C GLU A 35 9.74 8.52 -5.88
N THR A 36 10.50 8.46 -6.97
CA THR A 36 10.55 9.51 -8.00
C THR A 36 9.45 9.37 -9.05
N GLY A 37 8.71 8.26 -9.08
CA GLY A 37 7.70 7.96 -10.10
C GLY A 37 8.29 7.69 -11.48
N ALA A 38 9.55 7.29 -11.57
CA ALA A 38 10.27 7.09 -12.83
C ALA A 38 9.83 5.80 -13.55
N TRP A 39 8.69 5.86 -14.25
CA TRP A 39 8.03 4.71 -14.89
C TRP A 39 8.95 3.85 -15.77
N ASP A 40 9.76 4.48 -16.62
CA ASP A 40 10.66 3.78 -17.54
C ASP A 40 11.73 2.99 -16.78
N ILE A 41 12.24 3.57 -15.70
CA ILE A 41 13.26 2.96 -14.84
C ILE A 41 12.65 1.82 -14.03
N ILE A 42 11.43 1.98 -13.52
CA ILE A 42 10.70 0.92 -12.82
C ILE A 42 10.50 -0.29 -13.73
N ASN A 43 10.02 -0.08 -14.96
CA ASN A 43 9.84 -1.16 -15.93
C ASN A 43 11.16 -1.84 -16.29
N PHE A 44 12.21 -1.05 -16.51
CA PHE A 44 13.54 -1.58 -16.80
C PHE A 44 14.05 -2.48 -15.66
N LEU A 45 13.98 -2.01 -14.41
CA LEU A 45 14.44 -2.76 -13.24
C LEU A 45 13.63 -4.04 -13.03
N LEU A 46 12.29 -3.96 -13.10
CA LEU A 46 11.42 -5.13 -12.97
C LEU A 46 11.63 -6.14 -14.12
N GLY A 47 11.99 -5.67 -15.31
CA GLY A 47 12.38 -6.51 -16.45
C GLY A 47 13.70 -7.27 -16.24
N ARG A 48 14.55 -6.80 -15.31
CA ARG A 48 15.82 -7.47 -14.93
C ARG A 48 15.67 -8.44 -13.75
N GLY A 49 14.46 -8.66 -13.24
CA GLY A 49 14.22 -9.61 -12.16
C GLY A 49 14.73 -9.13 -10.80
N VAL A 50 14.76 -7.81 -10.55
CA VAL A 50 15.00 -7.29 -9.20
C VAL A 50 13.93 -7.79 -8.23
N ASP A 51 14.31 -7.99 -6.97
CA ASP A 51 13.36 -8.37 -5.93
C ASP A 51 12.37 -7.23 -5.66
N VAL A 52 11.11 -7.44 -6.05
CA VAL A 52 10.02 -6.48 -5.84
C VAL A 52 9.69 -6.29 -4.35
N ASN A 53 10.00 -7.31 -3.54
CA ASN A 53 9.73 -7.37 -2.10
C ASN A 53 10.96 -7.07 -1.27
N ALA A 54 11.99 -6.45 -1.87
CA ALA A 54 13.19 -6.07 -1.15
C ALA A 54 12.83 -5.31 0.14
N PRO A 55 13.42 -5.71 1.28
CA PRO A 55 12.96 -5.26 2.57
C PRO A 55 13.15 -3.75 2.75
N PRO A 56 12.31 -3.11 3.57
CA PRO A 56 12.51 -1.72 3.95
C PRO A 56 13.79 -1.57 4.79
N ALA A 57 14.49 -0.45 4.67
CA ALA A 57 15.56 -0.09 5.61
C ALA A 57 15.02 0.03 7.06
N ILE A 58 15.92 -0.15 8.04
CA ILE A 58 15.57 -0.19 9.47
C ILE A 58 14.83 1.08 9.93
N ASN A 59 15.28 2.25 9.47
CA ASN A 59 14.73 3.56 9.85
C ASN A 59 13.94 4.17 8.70
N ASN A 60 12.63 4.43 8.89
CA ASN A 60 11.75 5.03 7.88
C ASN A 60 11.77 4.29 6.52
N GLY A 61 12.19 3.02 6.50
CA GLY A 61 12.23 2.23 5.30
C GLY A 61 10.83 1.87 4.83
N ARG A 62 10.68 1.76 3.52
CA ARG A 62 9.44 1.37 2.85
C ARG A 62 9.77 0.41 1.71
N THR A 63 8.93 -0.60 1.50
CA THR A 63 8.96 -1.39 0.26
C THR A 63 8.55 -0.54 -0.92
N ALA A 64 8.80 -1.01 -2.15
CA ALA A 64 8.34 -0.33 -3.35
C ALA A 64 6.82 -0.08 -3.33
N LEU A 65 6.03 -1.08 -2.89
CA LEU A 65 4.57 -0.94 -2.82
C LEU A 65 4.12 0.04 -1.74
N GLN A 66 4.78 0.06 -0.57
CA GLN A 66 4.50 1.04 0.49
C GLN A 66 4.75 2.48 0.00
N ILE A 67 5.82 2.72 -0.77
CA ILE A 67 6.09 4.03 -1.40
C ILE A 67 5.00 4.38 -2.42
N ALA A 68 4.63 3.44 -3.30
CA ALA A 68 3.57 3.68 -4.28
C ALA A 68 2.23 4.02 -3.61
N ALA A 69 1.92 3.36 -2.49
CA ALA A 69 0.70 3.58 -1.72
C ALA A 69 0.67 4.96 -1.05
N GLU A 70 1.77 5.39 -0.43
CA GLU A 70 1.93 6.74 0.13
C GLU A 70 1.67 7.83 -0.93
N LYS A 71 2.27 7.66 -2.12
CA LYS A 71 2.17 8.62 -3.22
C LYS A 71 0.84 8.54 -3.98
N GLY A 72 0.06 7.47 -3.80
CA GLY A 72 -1.17 7.23 -4.55
C GLY A 72 -0.92 6.81 -6.01
N PHE A 73 0.23 6.24 -6.33
CA PHE A 73 0.58 5.83 -7.69
C PHE A 73 -0.08 4.50 -8.07
N ILE A 74 -1.37 4.53 -8.42
CA ILE A 74 -2.16 3.33 -8.79
C ILE A 74 -1.50 2.51 -9.90
N GLY A 75 -1.05 3.15 -10.99
CA GLY A 75 -0.38 2.44 -12.07
C GLY A 75 0.89 1.71 -11.61
N ILE A 76 1.68 2.33 -10.72
CA ILE A 76 2.92 1.71 -10.23
C ILE A 76 2.58 0.58 -9.26
N ALA A 77 1.62 0.79 -8.36
CA ALA A 77 1.13 -0.25 -7.46
C ALA A 77 0.62 -1.47 -8.25
N SER A 78 -0.14 -1.23 -9.32
CA SER A 78 -0.64 -2.29 -10.20
C SER A 78 0.48 -3.09 -10.86
N LEU A 79 1.49 -2.40 -11.38
CA LEU A 79 2.68 -3.04 -11.93
C LEU A 79 3.41 -3.88 -10.87
N LEU A 80 3.63 -3.33 -9.67
CA LEU A 80 4.32 -4.03 -8.58
C LEU A 80 3.54 -5.29 -8.12
N ILE A 81 2.22 -5.19 -7.93
CA ILE A 81 1.36 -6.33 -7.55
C ILE A 81 1.35 -7.39 -8.67
N SER A 82 1.32 -6.98 -9.94
CA SER A 82 1.45 -7.92 -11.08
C SER A 82 2.77 -8.71 -11.04
N LYS A 83 3.82 -8.10 -10.47
CA LYS A 83 5.14 -8.71 -10.22
C LYS A 83 5.24 -9.41 -8.87
N LYS A 84 4.11 -9.70 -8.21
CA LYS A 84 4.01 -10.41 -6.92
C LYS A 84 4.56 -9.61 -5.72
N ALA A 85 4.40 -8.29 -5.75
CA ALA A 85 4.58 -7.49 -4.54
C ALA A 85 3.61 -7.95 -3.44
N ASP A 86 4.13 -8.12 -2.23
CA ASP A 86 3.34 -8.49 -1.06
C ASP A 86 2.53 -7.28 -0.57
N VAL A 87 1.21 -7.34 -0.80
CA VAL A 87 0.24 -6.32 -0.39
C VAL A 87 0.21 -6.13 1.13
N ASN A 88 0.49 -7.21 1.87
CA ASN A 88 0.45 -7.25 3.33
C ASN A 88 1.86 -7.19 3.95
N ALA A 89 2.86 -6.75 3.17
CA ALA A 89 4.23 -6.63 3.65
C ALA A 89 4.30 -5.82 4.96
N PRO A 90 5.03 -6.30 5.98
CA PRO A 90 5.10 -5.66 7.27
C PRO A 90 5.72 -4.25 7.16
N PRO A 91 5.37 -3.34 8.08
CA PRO A 91 5.99 -2.02 8.12
C PRO A 91 7.48 -2.13 8.49
N GLY A 92 8.28 -1.15 8.08
CA GLY A 92 9.65 -0.99 8.59
C GLY A 92 9.70 -0.89 10.12
N GLN A 93 10.83 -1.31 10.71
CA GLN A 93 10.96 -1.49 12.17
C GLN A 93 10.70 -0.22 12.98
N PHE A 94 11.23 0.92 12.53
CA PHE A 94 11.03 2.21 13.20
C PHE A 94 10.24 3.15 12.29
N HIS A 95 9.09 3.60 12.80
CA HIS A 95 8.14 4.51 12.13
C HIS A 95 7.64 4.02 10.76
N GLY A 96 7.72 2.71 10.49
CA GLY A 96 7.19 2.14 9.26
C GLY A 96 5.66 2.22 9.16
N ARG A 97 5.19 2.04 7.92
CA ARG A 97 3.77 1.91 7.55
C ARG A 97 3.59 0.72 6.65
N THR A 98 2.50 -0.02 6.80
CA THR A 98 2.05 -0.92 5.73
C THR A 98 1.56 -0.10 4.53
N ALA A 99 1.37 -0.74 3.38
CA ALA A 99 0.85 -0.04 2.20
C ALA A 99 -0.53 0.59 2.50
N PHE A 100 -1.40 -0.16 3.21
CA PHE A 100 -2.71 0.31 3.60
C PHE A 100 -2.64 1.49 4.60
N GLU A 101 -1.78 1.40 5.62
CA GLU A 101 -1.60 2.50 6.58
C GLU A 101 -1.04 3.77 5.91
N ALA A 102 -0.09 3.63 4.98
CA ALA A 102 0.49 4.76 4.25
C ALA A 102 -0.54 5.47 3.36
N ALA A 103 -1.36 4.69 2.65
CA ALA A 103 -2.46 5.22 1.85
C ALA A 103 -3.49 5.96 2.72
N ALA A 104 -3.82 5.41 3.90
CA ALA A 104 -4.76 6.04 4.83
C ALA A 104 -4.21 7.34 5.43
N GLU A 105 -2.93 7.36 5.80
CA GLU A 105 -2.23 8.54 6.32
C GLU A 105 -2.23 9.71 5.34
N HIS A 106 -2.22 9.43 4.03
CA HIS A 106 -2.15 10.44 2.97
C HIS A 106 -3.46 10.62 2.19
N GLY A 107 -4.58 10.07 2.68
CA GLY A 107 -5.89 10.32 2.10
C GLY A 107 -6.15 9.64 0.75
N ARG A 108 -5.40 8.58 0.42
CA ARG A 108 -5.42 7.92 -0.90
C ARG A 108 -6.56 6.90 -1.00
N ILE A 109 -7.81 7.37 -1.07
CA ILE A 109 -9.01 6.51 -1.09
C ILE A 109 -8.97 5.47 -2.22
N GLU A 110 -8.68 5.90 -3.46
CA GLU A 110 -8.59 4.98 -4.61
C GLU A 110 -7.52 3.89 -4.40
N MET A 111 -6.40 4.24 -3.75
CA MET A 111 -5.36 3.28 -3.42
C MET A 111 -5.81 2.28 -2.35
N LEU A 112 -6.58 2.73 -1.35
CA LEU A 112 -7.13 1.83 -0.34
C LEU A 112 -8.09 0.81 -0.97
N ILE A 113 -8.97 1.27 -1.86
CA ILE A 113 -9.87 0.40 -2.64
C ILE A 113 -9.04 -0.62 -3.42
N TYR A 114 -8.05 -0.13 -4.18
CA TYR A 114 -7.19 -0.98 -4.98
C TYR A 114 -6.43 -2.04 -4.15
N LEU A 115 -5.89 -1.66 -2.98
CA LEU A 115 -5.20 -2.59 -2.09
C LEU A 115 -6.15 -3.66 -1.53
N VAL A 116 -7.38 -3.29 -1.15
CA VAL A 116 -8.40 -4.24 -0.65
C VAL A 116 -8.83 -5.23 -1.74
N GLU A 117 -9.06 -4.74 -2.96
CA GLU A 117 -9.37 -5.59 -4.12
C GLU A 117 -8.23 -6.59 -4.44
N ASN A 118 -6.99 -6.24 -4.10
CA ASN A 118 -5.81 -7.09 -4.27
C ASN A 118 -5.40 -7.84 -2.99
N GLY A 119 -6.30 -7.96 -2.01
CA GLY A 119 -6.13 -8.84 -0.85
C GLY A 119 -5.44 -8.22 0.36
N ALA A 120 -5.51 -6.88 0.53
CA ALA A 120 -5.09 -6.25 1.77
C ALA A 120 -5.94 -6.75 2.95
N ASP A 121 -5.28 -7.29 3.98
CA ASP A 121 -5.89 -7.79 5.21
C ASP A 121 -5.57 -6.86 6.37
N ILE A 122 -6.62 -6.26 6.94
CA ILE A 122 -6.50 -5.27 8.02
C ILE A 122 -6.95 -5.83 9.39
N VAL A 123 -7.32 -7.11 9.45
CA VAL A 123 -7.88 -7.77 10.65
C VAL A 123 -6.94 -8.80 11.26
N SER A 124 -6.03 -9.41 10.48
CA SER A 124 -5.19 -10.53 10.95
C SER A 124 -4.17 -10.20 12.03
N ASP A 125 -3.75 -8.94 12.18
CA ASP A 125 -2.74 -8.55 13.17
C ASP A 125 -3.30 -8.22 14.57
N GLY A 126 -4.55 -8.62 14.84
CA GLY A 126 -5.32 -8.21 16.02
C GLY A 126 -5.98 -6.83 15.88
N GLY A 127 -6.19 -6.38 14.63
CA GLY A 127 -6.80 -5.09 14.29
C GLY A 127 -5.92 -3.88 14.61
N ARG A 128 -4.61 -4.08 14.78
CA ARG A 128 -3.61 -3.00 14.92
C ARG A 128 -3.53 -2.19 13.63
N GLN A 129 -3.45 -2.83 12.47
CA GLN A 129 -3.38 -2.14 11.18
C GLN A 129 -4.62 -1.25 10.97
N TYR A 130 -5.82 -1.76 11.24
CA TYR A 130 -7.06 -0.98 11.25
C TYR A 130 -6.98 0.24 12.20
N LYS A 131 -6.59 0.02 13.46
CA LYS A 131 -6.49 1.11 14.46
C LYS A 131 -5.49 2.19 14.02
N ASN A 132 -4.35 1.78 13.47
CA ASN A 132 -3.31 2.67 12.96
C ASN A 132 -3.81 3.48 11.77
N ALA A 133 -4.35 2.83 10.74
CA ALA A 133 -4.91 3.49 9.56
C ALA A 133 -5.99 4.51 9.94
N LEU A 134 -6.89 4.15 10.86
CA LEU A 134 -7.92 5.04 11.38
C LEU A 134 -7.33 6.26 12.10
N ARG A 135 -6.31 6.02 12.96
CA ARG A 135 -5.63 7.09 13.67
C ARG A 135 -4.96 8.07 12.70
N PHE A 136 -4.25 7.57 11.69
CA PHE A 136 -3.56 8.44 10.74
C PHE A 136 -4.53 9.21 9.85
N ALA A 137 -5.60 8.58 9.38
CA ALA A 137 -6.64 9.27 8.61
C ALA A 137 -7.24 10.43 9.41
N LYS A 138 -7.57 10.21 10.70
CA LYS A 138 -8.10 11.26 11.58
C LYS A 138 -7.11 12.38 11.87
N MET A 139 -5.86 12.03 12.19
CA MET A 139 -4.82 13.02 12.49
C MET A 139 -4.55 13.95 11.30
N ASN A 140 -4.74 13.46 10.06
CA ASN A 140 -4.54 14.22 8.84
C ASN A 140 -5.85 14.76 8.21
N GLY A 141 -6.99 14.60 8.88
CA GLY A 141 -8.27 15.17 8.42
C GLY A 141 -8.95 14.44 7.24
N HIS A 142 -8.57 13.19 6.96
CA HIS A 142 -9.11 12.40 5.87
C HIS A 142 -10.41 11.67 6.25
N THR A 143 -11.52 12.41 6.34
CA THR A 143 -12.83 11.90 6.77
C THR A 143 -13.39 10.79 5.88
N GLY A 144 -13.23 10.90 4.55
CA GLY A 144 -13.67 9.84 3.62
C GLY A 144 -12.92 8.52 3.83
N VAL A 145 -11.62 8.58 4.12
CA VAL A 145 -10.81 7.40 4.48
C VAL A 145 -11.29 6.79 5.79
N ASP A 146 -11.60 7.60 6.81
CA ASP A 146 -12.08 7.10 8.10
C ASP A 146 -13.37 6.28 7.96
N ILE A 147 -14.31 6.72 7.13
CA ILE A 147 -15.55 5.98 6.83
C ILE A 147 -15.21 4.67 6.10
N TYR A 148 -14.41 4.74 5.04
CA TYR A 148 -14.04 3.59 4.23
C TYR A 148 -13.31 2.51 5.05
N VAL A 149 -12.30 2.89 5.85
CA VAL A 149 -11.51 1.95 6.67
C VAL A 149 -12.37 1.23 7.70
N LYS A 150 -13.37 1.90 8.29
CA LYS A 150 -14.34 1.26 9.20
C LYS A 150 -15.21 0.24 8.47
N ASP A 151 -15.63 0.56 7.25
CA ASP A 151 -16.45 -0.33 6.45
C ASP A 151 -15.68 -1.61 6.06
N VAL A 152 -14.45 -1.45 5.53
CA VAL A 152 -13.56 -2.58 5.22
C VAL A 152 -13.34 -3.46 6.44
N TYR A 153 -13.08 -2.88 7.61
CA TYR A 153 -12.83 -3.65 8.83
C TYR A 153 -14.06 -4.50 9.22
N ARG A 154 -15.27 -3.91 9.17
CA ARG A 154 -16.52 -4.64 9.45
C ARG A 154 -16.72 -5.78 8.47
N THR A 155 -16.55 -5.51 7.18
CA THR A 155 -16.70 -6.50 6.10
C THR A 155 -15.72 -7.66 6.27
N GLN A 156 -14.43 -7.38 6.52
CA GLN A 156 -13.43 -8.45 6.74
C GLN A 156 -13.68 -9.24 8.03
N CYS A 157 -14.12 -8.59 9.12
CA CYS A 157 -14.51 -9.29 10.35
C CYS A 157 -15.70 -10.22 10.10
N PHE A 158 -16.69 -9.75 9.35
CA PHE A 158 -17.87 -10.52 8.99
C PHE A 158 -17.50 -11.76 8.16
N LEU A 159 -16.74 -11.57 7.07
CA LEU A 159 -16.28 -12.65 6.20
C LEU A 159 -15.45 -13.70 6.97
N ARG A 160 -14.61 -13.27 7.92
CA ARG A 160 -13.77 -14.18 8.72
C ARG A 160 -14.56 -14.96 9.77
N SER A 161 -15.67 -14.42 10.26
CA SER A 161 -16.50 -15.06 11.29
C SER A 161 -17.31 -16.24 10.75
N GLY A 162 -17.24 -16.54 9.44
CA GLY A 162 -17.88 -17.70 8.84
C GLY A 162 -19.42 -17.62 8.80
N MET A 163 -20.00 -16.45 9.08
CA MET A 163 -21.44 -16.23 8.97
C MET A 163 -21.80 -16.06 7.48
N ASN A 164 -22.00 -17.18 6.79
CA ASN A 164 -22.54 -17.27 5.43
C ASN A 164 -24.05 -16.94 5.38
N THR A 165 -24.50 -15.90 6.09
CA THR A 165 -25.85 -15.38 5.93
C THR A 165 -25.75 -14.10 5.12
N THR A 166 -26.16 -14.16 3.86
CA THR A 166 -26.38 -12.97 3.04
C THR A 166 -27.16 -11.92 3.83
N PRO A 167 -26.82 -10.62 3.78
CA PRO A 167 -27.50 -9.57 4.54
C PRO A 167 -29.01 -9.40 4.29
N LEU A 168 -29.60 -10.18 3.38
CA LEU A 168 -30.98 -10.06 2.94
C LEU A 168 -31.95 -11.10 3.54
N GLU A 169 -31.51 -12.11 4.29
CA GLU A 169 -32.41 -13.20 4.70
C GLU A 169 -33.02 -13.10 6.10
N ASN A 170 -32.56 -12.22 6.97
CA ASN A 170 -33.22 -12.00 8.26
C ASN A 170 -33.78 -10.59 8.33
N GLY A 171 -35.06 -10.48 7.98
CA GLY A 171 -35.87 -9.29 8.20
C GLY A 171 -35.89 -8.91 9.67
N GLN A 172 -34.95 -8.05 10.08
CA GLN A 172 -35.14 -7.11 11.17
C GLN A 172 -34.64 -5.75 10.72
N SER A 173 -35.59 -4.82 10.70
CA SER A 173 -35.49 -3.42 10.38
C SER A 173 -34.40 -2.69 11.19
N SER A 174 -33.37 -2.21 10.51
CA SER A 174 -32.74 -0.92 10.83
C SER A 174 -31.92 -0.43 9.63
N GLU A 175 -32.48 0.56 8.92
CA GLU A 175 -31.82 1.55 8.06
C GLU A 175 -30.69 1.04 7.13
N SER A 176 -31.10 0.62 5.94
CA SER A 176 -30.22 0.32 4.80
C SER A 176 -29.58 1.59 4.24
N TYR A 177 -28.28 1.77 4.46
CA TYR A 177 -27.44 2.51 3.53
C TYR A 177 -26.94 1.51 2.47
N GLU A 178 -27.61 1.51 1.34
CA GLU A 178 -27.21 0.76 0.15
C GLU A 178 -25.98 1.45 -0.46
N PHE A 179 -24.87 0.72 -0.58
CA PHE A 179 -23.67 1.20 -1.25
C PHE A 179 -23.96 1.32 -2.75
N ASP A 180 -24.24 2.54 -3.22
CA ASP A 180 -24.33 2.85 -4.65
C ASP A 180 -22.99 3.42 -5.16
N PRO A 181 -22.19 2.63 -5.90
CA PRO A 181 -20.93 3.10 -6.48
C PRO A 181 -21.12 4.17 -7.57
N ARG A 182 -22.35 4.49 -7.99
CA ARG A 182 -22.63 5.58 -8.95
C ARG A 182 -22.72 6.97 -8.33
N LEU A 183 -22.76 7.10 -7.00
CA LEU A 183 -22.80 8.41 -6.33
C LEU A 183 -21.47 9.17 -6.32
N PHE A 184 -20.42 8.61 -6.91
CA PHE A 184 -19.07 9.19 -6.99
C PHE A 184 -18.56 9.40 -8.43
N LEU A 185 -19.46 9.41 -9.43
CA LEU A 185 -19.20 9.87 -10.80
C LEU A 185 -20.01 11.15 -11.08
#